data_AF-A0A973SX03-F1
#
_entry.id   AF-A0A973SX03-F1
#
_cell.length_a   1.000
_cell.length_b   1.000
_cell.length_c   1.000
_cell.angle_alpha   90.00
_cell.angle_beta   90.00
_cell.angle_gamma   90.00
#
_symmetry.space_group_name_H-M   'P 1'
#
loop_
_entity.id
_entity.type
_entity.pdbx_description
1 polymer ?
#
loop_
_entity_poly.entity_id
_entity_poly.type
_entity_poly.pdbx_seq_one_letter_code
_entity_poly.pdbx_strand_id
1 'polypeptide(L)'
;MATKENEDIARQREDEVMLLRTRDRMAFRDIAERIGADVKNTHQAWKRARARQHEEAKEAFGAYVGEQLAACQHVIDGLMPMVRAGGMHAPKAAEAIVRAMDHEAKLLGLYAPVKANVTVTDEMTSRIKALADEIAQLEDT
;
A
#
# COMPACT_ATOMS: atom_id res chain seq x y z
N MET A 1 3.35 22.11 -28.62
CA MET A 1 2.57 20.87 -28.50
C MET A 1 3.56 19.72 -28.56
N ALA A 2 3.67 18.91 -27.50
CA ALA A 2 4.42 17.67 -27.59
C ALA A 2 3.62 16.72 -28.51
N THR A 3 4.23 16.21 -29.56
CA THR A 3 3.64 15.19 -30.42
C THR A 3 3.62 13.85 -29.68
N LYS A 4 2.66 12.98 -29.99
CA LYS A 4 2.56 11.62 -29.41
C LYS A 4 3.87 10.83 -29.47
N GLU A 5 4.62 11.01 -30.55
CA GLU A 5 5.94 10.43 -30.76
C GLU A 5 6.99 10.89 -29.72
N ASN A 6 6.94 12.15 -29.30
CA ASN A 6 7.83 12.66 -28.24
C ASN A 6 7.49 12.08 -26.87
N GLU A 7 6.21 11.79 -26.62
CA GLU A 7 5.77 11.13 -25.38
C GLU A 7 6.21 9.67 -25.33
N ASP A 8 6.11 8.95 -26.45
CA ASP A 8 6.53 7.56 -26.56
C ASP A 8 8.05 7.40 -26.41
N ILE A 9 8.84 8.30 -27.02
CA ILE A 9 10.31 8.34 -26.84
C ILE A 9 10.69 8.64 -25.39
N ALA A 10 9.99 9.59 -24.74
CA ALA A 10 10.23 9.90 -23.34
C ALA A 10 9.90 8.70 -22.43
N ARG A 11 8.82 7.97 -22.74
CA ARG A 11 8.41 6.77 -22.02
C ARG A 11 9.44 5.64 -22.16
N GLN A 12 9.92 5.39 -23.37
CA GLN A 12 10.92 4.37 -23.63
C GLN A 12 12.22 4.63 -22.85
N ARG A 13 12.66 5.90 -22.80
CA ARG A 13 13.83 6.30 -22.00
C ARG A 13 13.62 6.08 -20.50
N GLU A 14 12.42 6.34 -20.00
CA GLU A 14 12.08 6.09 -18.59
C GLU A 14 12.14 4.60 -18.23
N ASP A 15 11.62 3.74 -19.11
CA ASP A 15 11.64 2.28 -18.92
C ASP A 15 13.07 1.72 -19.02
N GLU A 16 13.87 2.21 -19.97
CA GLU A 16 15.27 1.83 -20.12
C GLU A 16 16.10 2.19 -18.88
N VAL A 17 15.95 3.41 -18.36
CA VAL A 17 16.61 3.84 -17.10
C VAL A 17 16.19 2.96 -15.93
N MET A 18 14.91 2.59 -15.85
CA MET A 18 14.38 1.74 -14.80
C MET A 18 15.00 0.34 -14.84
N LEU A 19 15.10 -0.26 -16.03
CA LEU A 19 15.74 -1.57 -16.25
C LEU A 19 17.24 -1.55 -15.89
N LEU A 20 17.99 -0.59 -16.44
CA LEU A 20 19.43 -0.48 -16.18
C LEU A 20 19.73 -0.26 -14.69
N ARG A 21 18.89 0.51 -14.00
CA ARG A 21 19.06 0.77 -12.57
C ARG A 21 18.70 -0.42 -11.69
N THR A 22 17.65 -1.17 -12.03
CA THR A 22 17.10 -2.22 -11.17
C THR A 22 17.68 -3.60 -11.46
N ARG A 23 17.81 -3.97 -12.74
CA ARG A 23 18.32 -5.27 -13.19
C ARG A 23 19.84 -5.27 -13.21
N ASP A 24 20.43 -4.29 -13.90
CA ASP A 24 21.88 -4.24 -14.15
C ASP A 24 22.64 -3.50 -13.03
N ARG A 25 21.90 -2.94 -12.06
CA ARG A 25 22.41 -2.21 -10.89
C ARG A 25 23.38 -1.07 -11.21
N MET A 26 23.32 -0.52 -12.42
CA MET A 26 24.21 0.57 -12.86
C MET A 26 24.00 1.85 -12.03
N ALA A 27 25.06 2.66 -11.90
CA ALA A 27 24.96 3.98 -11.29
C ALA A 27 24.36 4.99 -12.27
N PHE A 28 23.72 6.06 -11.77
CA PHE A 28 23.07 7.05 -12.62
C PHE A 28 24.02 7.78 -13.57
N ARG A 29 25.31 7.88 -13.23
CA ARG A 29 26.31 8.47 -14.12
C ARG A 29 26.57 7.57 -15.34
N ASP A 30 26.76 6.28 -15.11
CA ASP A 30 27.01 5.30 -16.17
C ASP A 30 25.77 5.13 -17.07
N ILE A 31 24.58 5.19 -16.47
CA ILE A 31 23.32 5.16 -17.22
C ILE A 31 23.20 6.42 -18.08
N ALA A 32 23.47 7.60 -17.51
CA ALA A 32 23.40 8.89 -18.20
C ALA A 32 24.35 8.93 -19.42
N GLU A 33 25.58 8.45 -19.25
CA GLU A 33 26.55 8.30 -20.33
C GLU A 33 26.04 7.34 -21.42
N ARG A 34 25.49 6.19 -21.01
CA ARG A 34 24.98 5.17 -21.94
C ARG A 34 23.80 5.64 -22.78
N ILE A 35 22.88 6.41 -22.20
CA ILE A 35 21.66 6.86 -22.89
C ILE A 35 21.82 8.26 -23.52
N GLY A 36 23.00 8.88 -23.39
CA GLY A 36 23.27 10.22 -23.91
C GLY A 36 22.43 11.32 -23.24
N ALA A 37 22.26 11.25 -21.92
CA ALA A 37 21.48 12.23 -21.14
C ALA A 37 22.27 12.77 -19.94
N ASP A 38 21.77 13.85 -19.34
CA ASP A 38 22.34 14.36 -18.09
C ASP A 38 21.97 13.45 -16.90
N VAL A 39 22.86 13.38 -15.91
CA VAL A 39 22.64 12.63 -14.66
C VAL A 39 21.36 13.07 -13.95
N LYS A 40 21.09 14.39 -13.92
CA LYS A 40 19.86 14.95 -13.33
C LYS A 40 18.61 14.45 -14.06
N ASN A 41 18.63 14.46 -15.38
CA ASN A 41 17.50 14.01 -16.21
C ASN A 41 17.27 12.51 -16.07
N THR A 42 18.35 11.73 -16.00
CA THR A 42 18.32 10.28 -15.74
C THR A 42 17.68 9.97 -14.38
N HIS A 43 18.07 10.69 -13.33
CA HIS A 43 17.47 10.53 -12.01
C HIS A 43 15.97 10.90 -12.00
N GLN A 44 15.58 11.98 -12.67
CA GLN A 44 14.17 12.37 -12.78
C GLN A 44 13.35 11.36 -13.59
N ALA A 45 13.90 10.84 -14.69
CA ALA A 45 13.27 9.79 -15.49
C ALA A 45 13.03 8.53 -14.64
N TRP A 46 14.03 8.11 -13.85
CA TRP A 46 13.89 6.99 -12.92
C TRP A 46 12.78 7.23 -11.88
N LYS A 47 12.72 8.43 -11.30
CA LYS A 47 11.68 8.78 -10.32
C LYS A 47 10.28 8.72 -10.92
N ARG A 48 10.09 9.25 -12.13
CA ARG A 48 8.81 9.20 -12.85
C ARG A 48 8.41 7.77 -13.22
N ALA A 49 9.34 6.98 -13.75
CA ALA A 49 9.13 5.57 -14.05
C ALA A 49 8.68 4.78 -12.80
N ARG A 50 9.36 5.01 -11.66
CA ARG A 50 9.03 4.36 -10.39
C ARG A 50 7.65 4.77 -9.85
N ALA A 51 7.31 6.05 -9.95
CA ALA A 51 6.00 6.53 -9.55
C ALA A 51 4.88 5.93 -10.41
N ARG A 52 5.07 5.87 -11.73
CA ARG A 52 4.15 5.19 -12.65
C ARG A 52 3.97 3.71 -12.30
N GLN A 53 5.08 2.97 -12.17
CA GLN A 53 5.04 1.55 -11.82
C GLN A 53 4.34 1.31 -10.48
N HIS A 54 4.46 2.23 -9.53
CA HIS A 54 3.74 2.15 -8.27
C HIS A 54 2.23 2.35 -8.43
N GLU A 55 1.79 3.29 -9.27
CA GLU A 55 0.35 3.45 -9.57
C GLU A 55 -0.21 2.26 -10.34
N GLU A 56 0.51 1.73 -11.34
CA GLU A 56 0.14 0.50 -12.04
C GLU A 56 0.08 -0.71 -11.08
N ALA A 57 1.05 -0.81 -10.17
CA ALA A 57 1.07 -1.87 -9.16
C ALA A 57 -0.06 -1.73 -8.15
N LYS A 58 -0.48 -0.51 -7.79
CA LYS A 58 -1.66 -0.29 -6.94
C LYS A 58 -2.93 -0.76 -7.61
N GLU A 59 -3.11 -0.45 -8.90
CA GLU A 59 -4.28 -0.88 -9.65
C GLU A 59 -4.34 -2.41 -9.77
N ALA A 60 -3.21 -3.03 -10.16
CA ALA A 60 -3.09 -4.47 -10.23
C ALA A 60 -3.28 -5.14 -8.85
N PHE A 61 -2.77 -4.53 -7.78
CA PHE A 61 -2.97 -4.99 -6.41
C PHE A 61 -4.44 -4.89 -6.00
N GLY A 62 -5.13 -3.80 -6.37
CA GLY A 62 -6.57 -3.65 -6.13
C GLY A 62 -7.39 -4.74 -6.82
N ALA A 63 -7.09 -5.05 -8.08
CA ALA A 63 -7.73 -6.14 -8.82
C ALA A 63 -7.49 -7.50 -8.15
N TYR A 64 -6.25 -7.79 -7.78
CA TYR A 64 -5.88 -9.01 -7.05
C TYR A 64 -6.63 -9.12 -5.71
N VAL A 65 -6.69 -8.05 -4.92
CA VAL A 65 -7.45 -8.04 -3.66
C VAL A 65 -8.92 -8.32 -3.92
N GLY A 66 -9.52 -7.73 -4.96
CA GLY A 66 -10.90 -8.00 -5.36
C GLY A 66 -11.16 -9.48 -5.69
N GLU A 67 -10.26 -10.12 -6.44
CA GLU A 67 -10.35 -11.56 -6.75
C GLU A 67 -10.26 -12.42 -5.49
N GLN A 68 -9.34 -12.10 -4.57
CA GLN A 68 -9.20 -12.84 -3.31
C GLN A 68 -10.43 -12.67 -2.40
N LEU A 69 -11.01 -11.47 -2.33
CA LEU A 69 -12.25 -11.22 -1.59
C LEU A 69 -13.42 -12.04 -2.17
N ALA A 70 -13.56 -12.07 -3.50
CA ALA A 70 -14.58 -12.89 -4.16
C ALA A 70 -14.39 -14.39 -3.87
N ALA A 71 -13.15 -14.88 -3.86
CA ALA A 71 -12.86 -16.27 -3.49
C ALA A 71 -13.24 -16.58 -2.03
N CYS A 72 -12.95 -15.67 -1.09
CA CYS A 72 -13.37 -15.81 0.31
C CYS A 72 -14.89 -15.90 0.42
N GLN A 73 -15.60 -15.00 -0.27
CA GLN A 73 -17.06 -14.98 -0.27
C GLN A 73 -17.66 -16.27 -0.84
N HIS A 74 -17.09 -16.80 -1.93
CA HIS A 74 -17.51 -18.08 -2.50
C HIS A 74 -17.33 -19.26 -1.52
N VAL A 75 -16.25 -19.28 -0.74
CA VAL A 75 -16.04 -20.30 0.29
C VAL A 75 -17.07 -20.16 1.41
N ILE A 76 -17.34 -18.94 1.86
CA ILE A 76 -18.32 -18.65 2.91
C ILE A 76 -19.71 -19.11 2.44
N ASP A 77 -20.18 -18.62 1.31
CA ASP A 77 -21.52 -18.90 0.79
C ASP A 77 -21.70 -20.38 0.41
N GLY A 78 -20.66 -21.02 -0.11
CA GLY A 78 -20.70 -22.43 -0.49
C GLY A 78 -20.76 -23.38 0.71
N LEU A 79 -20.10 -23.04 1.82
CA LEU A 79 -20.03 -23.89 3.01
C LEU A 79 -21.07 -23.57 4.07
N MET A 80 -21.62 -22.35 4.09
CA MET A 80 -22.62 -21.91 5.07
C MET A 80 -23.85 -22.84 5.14
N PRO A 81 -24.40 -23.35 4.02
CA PRO A 81 -25.53 -24.30 4.06
C PRO A 81 -25.19 -25.60 4.81
N MET A 82 -23.95 -26.10 4.67
CA MET A 82 -23.49 -27.32 5.35
C MET A 82 -23.38 -27.10 6.87
N VAL A 83 -22.94 -25.91 7.29
CA VAL A 83 -22.92 -25.55 8.71
C VAL A 83 -24.34 -25.44 9.27
N ARG A 84 -25.26 -24.80 8.53
CA ARG A 84 -26.66 -24.64 8.94
C ARG A 84 -27.43 -25.97 9.00
N ALA A 85 -27.19 -26.87 8.05
CA ALA A 85 -27.80 -28.19 8.03
C ALA A 85 -27.32 -29.09 9.17
N GLY A 86 -26.12 -28.83 9.70
CA GLY A 86 -25.49 -29.66 10.73
C GLY A 86 -24.98 -31.01 10.18
N GLY A 87 -24.41 -31.82 11.08
CA GLY A 87 -23.89 -33.16 10.75
C GLY A 87 -22.37 -33.29 10.87
N MET A 88 -21.85 -34.45 10.49
CA MET A 88 -20.46 -34.86 10.74
C MET A 88 -19.41 -33.91 10.13
N HIS A 89 -19.73 -33.24 9.03
CA HIS A 89 -18.82 -32.32 8.33
C HIS A 89 -18.98 -30.84 8.71
N ALA A 90 -20.04 -30.49 9.46
CA ALA A 90 -20.32 -29.11 9.84
C ALA A 90 -19.18 -28.43 10.63
N PRO A 91 -18.46 -29.10 11.56
CA PRO A 91 -17.33 -28.48 12.26
C PRO A 91 -16.18 -28.09 11.32
N LYS A 92 -15.84 -28.94 10.34
CA LYS A 92 -14.78 -28.65 9.36
C LYS A 92 -15.18 -27.53 8.40
N ALA A 93 -16.45 -27.50 7.99
CA ALA A 93 -16.98 -26.42 7.17
C ALA A 93 -16.96 -25.08 7.94
N ALA A 94 -17.34 -25.08 9.22
CA ALA A 94 -17.28 -23.89 10.07
C ALA A 94 -15.84 -23.37 10.25
N GLU A 95 -14.86 -24.26 10.45
CA GLU A 95 -13.45 -23.86 10.54
C GLU A 95 -12.95 -23.21 9.23
N ALA A 96 -13.30 -23.78 8.07
CA ALA A 96 -12.93 -23.21 6.78
C ALA A 96 -13.56 -21.83 6.55
N ILE A 97 -14.81 -21.63 6.95
CA ILE A 97 -15.50 -20.32 6.90
C ILE A 97 -14.78 -19.30 7.80
N VAL A 98 -14.45 -19.67 9.04
CA VAL A 98 -13.74 -18.76 9.96
C VAL A 98 -12.39 -18.34 9.39
N ARG A 99 -11.64 -19.27 8.77
CA ARG A 99 -10.37 -18.95 8.10
C ARG A 99 -10.56 -18.02 6.90
N ALA A 100 -11.62 -18.22 6.11
CA ALA A 100 -11.96 -17.34 4.99
C ALA A 100 -12.29 -15.92 5.48
N MET A 101 -13.07 -15.79 6.55
CA MET A 101 -13.41 -14.50 7.16
C MET A 101 -12.19 -13.79 7.76
N ASP A 102 -11.28 -14.51 8.42
CA ASP A 102 -10.01 -13.95 8.92
C ASP A 102 -9.12 -13.44 7.77
N HIS A 103 -9.07 -14.18 6.65
CA HIS A 103 -8.34 -13.74 5.47
C HIS A 103 -8.97 -12.50 4.83
N GLU A 104 -10.30 -12.47 4.68
CA GLU A 104 -11.07 -11.32 4.18
C GLU A 104 -10.80 -10.06 5.02
N ALA A 105 -10.86 -10.18 6.35
CA ALA A 105 -10.61 -9.06 7.25
C ALA A 105 -9.16 -8.53 7.16
N LYS A 106 -8.18 -9.41 6.89
CA LYS A 106 -6.79 -9.00 6.62
C LYS A 106 -6.66 -8.26 5.29
N LEU A 107 -7.32 -8.75 4.24
CA LEU A 107 -7.33 -8.11 2.91
C LEU A 107 -7.96 -6.70 2.97
N LEU A 108 -9.02 -6.53 3.76
CA LEU A 108 -9.70 -5.25 3.97
C LEU A 108 -8.94 -4.30 4.93
N GLY A 109 -7.85 -4.76 5.54
CA GLY A 109 -7.06 -3.96 6.48
C GLY A 109 -7.75 -3.71 7.83
N LEU A 110 -8.78 -4.48 8.19
CA LEU A 110 -9.51 -4.34 9.45
C LEU A 110 -8.64 -4.65 10.69
N TYR A 111 -7.58 -5.44 10.49
CA TYR A 111 -6.57 -5.74 11.51
C TYR A 111 -5.31 -4.86 11.43
N ALA A 112 -5.26 -3.87 10.51
CA ALA A 112 -4.10 -3.00 10.41
C ALA A 112 -3.96 -2.19 11.71
N PRO A 113 -2.84 -2.29 12.44
CA PRO A 113 -2.66 -1.48 13.64
C PRO A 113 -2.70 0.00 13.25
N VAL A 114 -3.54 0.79 13.92
CA VAL A 114 -3.57 2.25 13.75
C VAL A 114 -2.22 2.79 14.19
N LYS A 115 -1.31 2.99 13.24
CA LYS A 115 -0.06 3.71 13.48
C LYS A 115 -0.39 5.19 13.58
N ALA A 116 -0.78 5.64 14.77
CA ALA A 116 -0.89 7.06 15.07
C ALA A 116 0.53 7.64 15.15
N ASN A 117 0.98 8.31 14.08
CA ASN A 117 2.13 9.20 14.17
C ASN A 117 1.69 10.49 14.86
N VAL A 118 1.64 10.46 16.19
CA VAL A 118 1.36 11.65 16.99
C VAL A 118 2.63 12.51 16.98
N THR A 119 2.65 13.51 16.10
CA THR A 119 3.65 14.58 16.19
C THR A 119 3.19 15.51 17.30
N VAL A 120 3.71 15.33 18.51
CA VAL A 120 3.44 16.27 19.61
C VAL A 120 4.20 17.56 19.27
N THR A 121 3.45 18.62 18.98
CA THR A 121 4.03 19.96 18.80
C THR A 121 4.27 20.61 20.16
N ASP A 122 5.24 21.52 20.25
CA ASP A 122 5.52 22.28 21.48
C ASP A 122 4.28 23.05 21.97
N GLU A 123 3.41 23.46 21.05
CA GLU A 123 2.13 24.10 21.33
C GLU A 123 1.15 23.15 22.05
N MET A 124 1.08 21.87 21.65
CA MET A 124 0.29 20.85 22.35
C MET A 124 0.84 20.57 23.74
N THR A 125 2.18 20.53 23.89
CA THR A 125 2.83 20.35 25.20
C THR A 125 2.51 21.51 26.14
N SER A 126 2.48 22.73 25.61
CA SER A 126 2.17 23.95 26.38
C SER A 126 0.70 23.95 26.85
N ARG A 127 -0.23 23.53 25.99
CA ARG A 127 -1.65 23.39 26.35
C ARG A 127 -1.89 22.30 27.39
N ILE A 128 -1.18 21.16 27.28
CA ILE A 128 -1.29 20.07 28.26
C ILE A 128 -0.78 20.53 29.64
N LYS A 129 0.32 21.28 29.70
CA LYS A 129 0.81 21.85 30.96
C LYS A 129 -0.17 22.84 31.57
N ALA A 130 -0.73 23.76 30.78
CA ALA A 130 -1.73 24.70 31.27
C ALA A 130 -2.97 23.99 31.85
N LEU A 131 -3.46 22.94 31.17
CA LEU A 131 -4.57 22.13 31.68
C LEU A 131 -4.20 21.37 32.96
N ALA A 132 -2.98 20.84 33.05
CA ALA A 132 -2.52 20.13 34.23
C ALA A 132 -2.38 21.06 35.44
N ASP A 133 -1.91 22.28 35.23
CA ASP A 133 -1.80 23.31 36.27
C ASP A 133 -3.19 23.80 36.74
N GLU A 134 -4.16 23.94 35.83
CA GLU A 134 -5.56 24.25 36.18
C GLU A 134 -6.22 23.13 37.01
N ILE A 135 -5.96 21.86 36.69
CA ILE A 135 -6.47 20.72 37.46
C ILE A 135 -5.81 20.65 38.83
N ALA A 136 -4.49 20.87 38.93
CA ALA A 136 -3.79 20.89 40.20
C ALA A 136 -4.32 22.01 41.14
N GLN A 137 -4.68 23.17 40.59
CA GLN A 137 -5.28 24.27 41.35
C GLN A 137 -6.71 23.97 41.85
N LEU A 138 -7.43 23.05 41.19
CA LEU A 138 -8.76 22.60 41.63
C LEU A 138 -8.69 21.54 42.74
N GLU A 139 -7.58 20.80 42.86
CA GLU A 139 -7.37 19.81 43.95
C GLU A 139 -6.85 20.46 45.26
N ASP A 140 -6.27 21.65 45.19
CA ASP A 140 -5.76 22.41 46.35
C ASP A 140 -6.80 23.37 46.99
N THR A 141 -8.06 23.36 46.53
CA THR A 141 -9.22 24.08 47.12
C THR A 141 -10.26 23.13 47.70
#